data_AF-A0A7J4S4T1-F1
#
_entry.id   AF-A0A7J4S4T1-F1
#
_cell.length_a   1.000
_cell.length_b   1.000
_cell.length_c   1.000
_cell.angle_alpha   90.00
_cell.angle_beta   90.00
_cell.angle_gamma   90.00
#
_symmetry.space_group_name_H-M   'P 1'
#
loop_
_entity.id
_entity.type
_entity.pdbx_description
1 polymer ?
#
loop_
_entity_poly.entity_id
_entity_poly.type
_entity_poly.pdbx_seq_one_letter_code
_entity_poly.pdbx_strand_id
1 'polypeptide(L)'
;MLAYNCSASFNWRKKLDPVKIARFQEELADMGYRFQFVTLAGFHSMNLSMFRLARDYRDNGMTAYTELQQEEFAAKDEGYAAVEHQAFVGTGYFDEIATVLSAGTSSTLAMEGSTEAEQFQEPARTEEVSKRR
;
A
#
# COMPACT_ATOMS: atom_id res chain seq x y z
N MET A 1 30.26 12.59 7.85
CA MET A 1 29.07 12.21 7.06
C MET A 1 28.18 13.42 6.89
N LEU A 2 27.70 13.69 5.66
CA LEU A 2 26.78 14.80 5.38
C LEU A 2 25.36 14.28 5.12
N ALA A 3 24.37 15.18 5.24
CA ALA A 3 22.97 14.92 4.93
C ALA A 3 22.43 15.93 3.91
N TYR A 4 21.51 15.51 3.05
CA TYR A 4 20.90 16.39 2.04
C TYR A 4 19.37 16.22 2.00
N ASN A 5 18.66 17.34 2.04
CA ASN A 5 17.20 17.37 1.84
C ASN A 5 16.89 17.50 0.35
N CYS A 6 16.40 16.43 -0.27
CA CYS A 6 15.80 16.43 -1.60
C CYS A 6 14.40 17.06 -1.54
N SER A 7 14.35 18.37 -1.26
CA SER A 7 13.12 19.06 -0.88
C SER A 7 12.03 19.05 -1.95
N ALA A 8 10.80 18.74 -1.53
CA ALA A 8 9.61 18.89 -2.37
C ALA A 8 9.24 20.36 -2.66
N SER A 9 9.82 21.31 -1.92
CA SER A 9 9.65 22.75 -2.21
C SER A 9 10.37 23.20 -3.48
N PHE A 10 11.26 22.36 -4.03
CA PHE A 10 11.87 22.62 -5.33
C PHE A 10 10.95 22.19 -6.46
N ASN A 11 10.77 23.06 -7.46
CA ASN A 11 10.23 22.64 -8.74
C ASN A 11 11.35 21.94 -9.54
N TRP A 12 11.50 20.64 -9.32
CA TRP A 12 12.60 19.82 -9.85
C TRP A 12 12.75 19.92 -11.36
N ARG A 13 11.67 19.74 -12.14
CA ARG A 13 11.72 19.82 -13.62
C ARG A 13 11.98 21.23 -14.15
N LYS A 14 11.72 22.28 -13.36
CA LYS A 14 12.14 23.65 -13.73
C LYS A 14 13.63 23.88 -13.51
N LYS A 15 14.27 23.10 -12.62
CA LYS A 15 15.67 23.29 -12.21
C LYS A 15 16.63 22.31 -12.89
N LEU A 16 16.18 21.10 -13.16
CA LEU A 16 16.99 20.00 -13.65
C LEU A 16 16.27 19.25 -14.77
N ASP A 17 17.03 18.78 -15.75
CA ASP A 17 16.54 17.86 -16.77
C ASP A 17 16.37 16.43 -16.20
N PRO A 18 15.63 15.55 -16.90
CA PRO A 18 15.38 14.19 -16.41
C PRO A 18 16.64 13.35 -16.16
N VAL A 19 17.71 13.54 -16.95
CA VAL A 19 18.96 12.78 -16.80
C VAL A 19 19.65 13.17 -15.49
N LYS A 20 19.72 14.48 -15.19
CA LYS A 20 20.26 14.97 -13.91
C LYS A 20 19.40 14.56 -12.71
N ILE A 21 18.07 14.58 -12.83
CA ILE A 21 17.18 14.14 -11.75
C ILE A 21 17.44 12.68 -11.40
N ALA A 22 17.55 11.81 -12.41
CA ALA A 22 17.78 10.37 -12.21
C ALA A 22 19.10 10.08 -11.47
N ARG A 23 20.14 10.88 -11.70
CA ARG A 23 21.48 10.70 -11.10
C ARG A 23 21.72 11.52 -9.84
N PHE A 24 20.79 12.40 -9.45
CA PHE A 24 21.00 13.43 -8.43
C PHE A 24 21.46 12.86 -7.08
N GLN A 25 20.82 11.79 -6.60
CA GLN A 25 21.16 11.19 -5.31
C GLN A 25 22.48 10.42 -5.34
N GLU A 26 22.80 9.78 -6.47
CA GLU A 26 24.07 9.07 -6.67
C GLU A 26 25.24 10.06 -6.66
N GLU A 27 25.13 11.18 -7.39
CA GLU A 27 26.17 12.20 -7.41
C GLU A 27 26.34 12.88 -6.04
N LEU A 28 25.25 13.12 -5.29
CA LEU A 28 25.34 13.58 -3.91
C LEU A 28 26.03 12.55 -3.00
N ALA A 29 25.80 11.25 -3.22
CA ALA A 29 26.47 10.21 -2.48
C ALA A 29 27.99 10.27 -2.74
N ASP A 30 28.43 10.42 -3.99
CA ASP A 30 29.86 10.55 -4.33
C ASP A 30 30.53 11.73 -3.62
N MET A 31 29.78 12.81 -3.35
CA MET A 31 30.25 13.99 -2.58
C MET A 31 30.24 13.79 -1.05
N GLY A 32 29.76 12.66 -0.53
CA GLY A 32 29.74 12.34 0.90
C GLY A 32 28.41 12.58 1.63
N TYR A 33 27.32 12.88 0.91
CA TYR A 33 25.96 12.94 1.46
C TYR A 33 25.37 11.54 1.62
N ARG A 34 25.62 10.93 2.79
CA ARG A 34 25.25 9.54 3.09
C ARG A 34 23.83 9.39 3.64
N PHE A 35 23.20 10.47 4.08
CA PHE A 35 21.79 10.50 4.47
C PHE A 35 21.02 11.46 3.57
N GLN A 36 20.09 10.93 2.77
CA GLN A 36 19.32 11.72 1.81
C GLN A 36 17.84 11.40 1.99
N PHE A 37 16.99 12.42 1.98
CA PHE A 37 15.58 12.25 2.29
C PHE A 37 14.73 13.32 1.60
N VAL A 38 13.46 13.02 1.39
CA VAL A 38 12.44 13.94 0.87
C VAL A 38 11.51 14.30 2.02
N THR A 39 11.59 15.54 2.52
CA THR A 39 10.88 15.95 3.75
C THR A 39 9.36 15.80 3.70
N LEU A 40 8.74 16.09 2.54
CA LEU A 40 7.28 16.16 2.40
C LEU A 40 6.71 15.07 1.49
N ALA A 41 7.43 13.96 1.30
CA ALA A 41 6.96 12.85 0.45
C ALA A 41 5.59 12.33 0.88
N GLY A 42 5.39 12.07 2.19
CA GLY A 42 4.12 11.61 2.74
C GLY A 42 2.97 12.61 2.59
N PHE A 43 3.25 13.92 2.73
CA PHE A 43 2.24 14.96 2.53
C PHE A 43 1.72 14.95 1.08
N HIS A 44 2.65 14.91 0.10
CA HIS A 44 2.27 14.94 -1.31
C HIS A 44 1.60 13.64 -1.78
N SER A 45 2.09 12.47 -1.35
CA SER A 45 1.49 11.19 -1.75
C SER A 45 0.08 11.03 -1.21
N MET A 46 -0.14 11.30 0.08
CA MET A 46 -1.43 11.16 0.76
C MET A 46 -2.49 12.14 0.23
N ASN A 47 -2.14 13.41 0.06
CA ASN A 47 -3.11 14.40 -0.41
C ASN A 47 -3.49 14.18 -1.87
N LEU A 48 -2.52 13.83 -2.73
CA LEU A 48 -2.80 13.60 -4.15
C LEU A 48 -3.63 12.32 -4.36
N SER A 49 -3.30 11.22 -3.66
CA SER A 49 -4.07 9.97 -3.77
C SER A 49 -5.51 10.17 -3.32
N MET A 50 -5.72 10.78 -2.16
CA MET A 50 -7.06 11.03 -1.63
C MET A 50 -7.85 12.02 -2.49
N PHE A 51 -7.21 13.09 -3.01
CA PHE A 51 -7.88 14.03 -3.92
C PHE A 51 -8.35 13.34 -5.21
N ARG A 52 -7.54 12.44 -5.78
CA ARG A 52 -7.91 11.66 -6.96
C ARG A 52 -9.07 10.73 -6.66
N LEU A 53 -8.97 9.94 -5.59
CA LEU A 53 -10.04 9.03 -5.15
C LEU A 53 -11.36 9.78 -4.91
N ALA A 54 -11.34 10.89 -4.17
CA ALA A 54 -12.56 11.65 -3.87
C ALA A 54 -13.21 12.24 -5.13
N ARG A 55 -12.41 12.71 -6.09
CA ARG A 55 -12.92 13.20 -7.38
C ARG A 55 -13.53 12.09 -8.21
N ASP A 56 -12.86 10.96 -8.28
CA ASP A 56 -13.31 9.83 -9.08
C ASP A 56 -14.55 9.18 -8.46
N TYR A 57 -14.57 9.05 -7.13
CA TYR A 57 -15.75 8.58 -6.39
C TYR A 57 -16.97 9.50 -6.56
N ARG A 58 -16.78 10.82 -6.66
CA ARG A 58 -17.88 11.75 -6.99
C ARG A 58 -18.49 11.44 -8.36
N ASP A 59 -17.68 11.08 -9.34
CA ASP A 59 -18.11 10.90 -10.74
C ASP A 59 -18.55 9.45 -11.03
N ASN A 60 -17.94 8.46 -10.37
CA ASN A 60 -18.06 7.03 -10.69
C ASN A 60 -18.45 6.14 -9.48
N GLY A 61 -18.60 6.71 -8.27
CA GLY A 61 -19.01 5.99 -7.08
C GLY A 61 -18.11 4.79 -6.75
N MET A 62 -18.72 3.65 -6.42
CA MET A 62 -18.00 2.44 -6.02
C MET A 62 -17.03 1.90 -7.08
N THR A 63 -17.23 2.19 -8.38
CA THR A 63 -16.28 1.79 -9.43
C THR A 63 -14.88 2.33 -9.14
N ALA A 64 -14.77 3.61 -8.75
CA ALA A 64 -13.48 4.23 -8.42
C ALA A 64 -12.81 3.58 -7.20
N TYR A 65 -13.60 3.16 -6.21
CA TYR A 65 -13.07 2.48 -5.03
C TYR A 65 -12.62 1.05 -5.36
N THR A 66 -13.39 0.33 -6.19
CA THR A 66 -13.02 -1.02 -6.64
C THR A 66 -11.75 -0.99 -7.48
N GLU A 67 -11.54 0.03 -8.32
CA GLU A 67 -10.28 0.18 -9.07
C GLU A 67 -9.07 0.32 -8.13
N LEU A 68 -9.18 1.17 -7.09
CA LEU A 68 -8.16 1.25 -6.03
C LEU A 68 -7.93 -0.12 -5.37
N GLN A 69 -9.00 -0.83 -5.03
CA GLN A 69 -8.90 -2.15 -4.41
C GLN A 69 -8.22 -3.18 -5.34
N GLN A 70 -8.47 -3.13 -6.65
CA GLN A 70 -7.79 -4.00 -7.62
C GLN A 70 -6.30 -3.66 -7.76
N GLU A 71 -5.93 -2.38 -7.69
CA GLU A 71 -4.52 -1.97 -7.61
C GLU A 71 -3.85 -2.55 -6.36
N GLU A 72 -4.53 -2.55 -5.21
CA GLU A 72 -4.03 -3.17 -3.98
C GLU A 72 -3.84 -4.69 -4.11
N PHE A 73 -4.79 -5.38 -4.73
CA PHE A 73 -4.66 -6.82 -5.01
C PHE A 73 -3.51 -7.12 -5.95
N ALA A 74 -3.36 -6.34 -7.03
CA ALA A 74 -2.26 -6.51 -7.99
C ALA A 74 -0.89 -6.27 -7.35
N ALA A 75 -0.79 -5.33 -6.40
CA ALA A 75 0.45 -5.05 -5.69
C ALA A 75 0.87 -6.14 -4.69
N LYS A 76 0.01 -7.14 -4.40
CA LYS A 76 0.37 -8.28 -3.53
C LYS A 76 1.60 -9.03 -4.07
N ASP A 77 1.69 -9.20 -5.39
CA ASP A 77 2.82 -9.88 -6.04
C ASP A 77 4.15 -9.12 -5.88
N GLU A 78 4.07 -7.82 -5.56
CA GLU A 78 5.23 -6.95 -5.28
C GLU A 78 5.53 -6.83 -3.77
N GLY A 79 4.75 -7.52 -2.92
CA GLY A 79 4.92 -7.53 -1.46
C GLY A 79 4.01 -6.55 -0.69
N TYR A 80 2.99 -5.97 -1.32
CA TYR A 80 1.98 -5.19 -0.61
C TYR A 80 1.06 -6.10 0.23
N ALA A 81 0.88 -5.76 1.51
CA ALA A 81 0.13 -6.60 2.45
C ALA A 81 -1.12 -5.93 3.05
N ALA A 82 -1.29 -4.61 2.89
CA ALA A 82 -2.34 -3.87 3.59
C ALA A 82 -3.75 -4.03 2.99
N VAL A 83 -3.88 -4.75 1.87
CA VAL A 83 -5.18 -5.17 1.33
C VAL A 83 -5.94 -6.06 2.33
N GLU A 84 -5.23 -6.96 3.01
CA GLU A 84 -5.70 -7.71 4.19
C GLU A 84 -5.49 -6.85 5.44
N HIS A 85 -6.31 -5.81 5.54
CA HIS A 85 -6.14 -4.74 6.51
C HIS A 85 -6.33 -5.19 7.97
N GLN A 86 -7.13 -6.23 8.26
CA GLN A 86 -7.25 -6.78 9.61
C GLN A 86 -5.95 -7.47 10.03
N ALA A 87 -5.41 -8.35 9.18
CA ALA A 87 -4.11 -8.97 9.40
C ALA A 87 -2.99 -7.91 9.52
N PHE A 88 -2.99 -6.91 8.64
CA PHE A 88 -1.95 -5.87 8.58
C PHE A 88 -1.87 -5.02 9.86
N VAL A 89 -3.02 -4.73 10.50
CA VAL A 89 -3.04 -3.99 11.78
C VAL A 89 -2.87 -4.89 13.00
N GLY A 90 -2.67 -6.20 12.81
CA GLY A 90 -2.31 -7.14 13.86
C GLY A 90 -3.47 -7.85 14.53
N THR A 91 -4.66 -7.94 13.90
CA THR A 91 -5.80 -8.66 14.48
C THR A 91 -5.43 -10.11 14.86
N GLY A 92 -4.73 -10.84 13.99
CA GLY A 92 -4.23 -12.19 14.30
C GLY A 92 -3.23 -12.23 15.46
N TYR A 93 -2.40 -11.20 15.63
CA TYR A 93 -1.47 -11.11 16.76
C TYR A 93 -2.23 -10.97 18.09
N PHE A 94 -3.30 -10.17 18.13
CA PHE A 94 -4.12 -10.03 19.32
C PHE A 94 -4.98 -11.27 19.59
N ASP A 95 -5.41 -12.00 18.55
CA ASP A 95 -6.07 -13.30 18.71
C ASP A 95 -5.16 -14.36 19.33
N GLU A 96 -3.87 -14.38 18.98
CA GLU A 96 -2.88 -15.26 19.63
C GLU A 96 -2.70 -14.91 21.11
N ILE A 97 -2.65 -13.62 21.46
CA ILE A 97 -2.62 -13.18 22.86
C ILE A 97 -3.88 -13.66 23.60
N ALA A 98 -5.07 -13.48 23.01
CA ALA A 98 -6.33 -13.90 23.61
C ALA A 98 -6.40 -15.43 23.79
N THR A 99 -5.87 -16.18 22.82
CA THR A 99 -5.76 -17.63 22.88
C THR A 99 -4.87 -18.07 24.05
N VAL A 100 -3.69 -17.46 24.21
CA VAL A 100 -2.79 -17.77 25.34
C VAL A 100 -3.45 -17.44 26.70
N LEU A 101 -4.06 -16.27 26.83
CA LEU A 101 -4.70 -15.83 28.08
C LEU A 101 -5.89 -16.71 28.48
N SER A 102 -6.64 -17.20 27.49
CA SER A 102 -7.78 -18.09 27.71
C SER A 102 -7.40 -19.57 27.79
N ALA A 103 -6.10 -19.90 27.77
CA ALA A 103 -5.62 -21.28 27.65
C ALA A 103 -6.30 -22.04 26.48
N GLY A 104 -6.55 -21.36 25.37
CA GLY A 104 -7.17 -21.91 24.16
C GLY A 104 -8.69 -22.02 24.18
N THR A 105 -9.37 -21.38 25.14
CA THR A 105 -10.84 -21.50 25.32
C THR A 105 -11.63 -20.26 24.91
N SER A 106 -10.98 -19.28 24.29
CA SER A 106 -11.63 -18.07 23.80
C SER A 106 -12.69 -18.41 22.74
N SER A 107 -13.88 -17.79 22.87
CA SER A 107 -14.98 -17.88 21.90
C SER A 107 -15.23 -16.56 21.17
N THR A 108 -14.32 -15.60 21.29
CA THR A 108 -14.48 -14.22 20.80
C THR A 108 -13.22 -13.76 20.03
N LEU A 109 -12.54 -14.68 19.35
CA LEU A 109 -11.45 -14.33 18.42
C LEU A 109 -12.03 -13.55 17.22
N ALA A 110 -11.22 -12.69 16.62
CA ALA A 110 -11.67 -11.72 15.63
C ALA A 110 -11.41 -12.15 14.17
N MET A 111 -10.34 -12.92 13.91
CA MET A 111 -10.01 -13.36 12.55
C MET A 111 -10.92 -14.48 12.06
N GLU A 112 -11.23 -15.44 12.93
CA GLU A 112 -12.13 -16.55 12.59
C GLU A 112 -13.55 -16.03 12.31
N GLY A 113 -14.09 -16.37 11.13
CA GLY A 113 -15.40 -15.87 10.69
C GLY A 113 -15.42 -14.40 10.24
N SER A 114 -14.25 -13.75 10.08
CA SER A 114 -14.17 -12.42 9.49
C SER A 114 -14.41 -12.43 7.98
N THR A 115 -14.95 -11.34 7.44
CA THR A 115 -15.10 -11.17 5.98
C THR A 115 -13.77 -11.20 5.26
N GLU A 116 -12.68 -10.78 5.92
CA GLU A 116 -11.33 -10.87 5.36
C GLU A 116 -10.92 -12.33 5.16
N ALA A 117 -11.10 -13.18 6.18
CA ALA A 117 -10.81 -14.61 6.07
C ALA A 117 -11.65 -15.31 4.98
N GLU A 118 -12.89 -14.87 4.77
CA GLU A 118 -13.82 -15.48 3.81
C GLU A 118 -13.67 -14.98 2.37
N GLN A 119 -13.32 -13.71 2.16
CA GLN A 119 -13.46 -13.05 0.84
C GLN A 119 -12.13 -12.62 0.21
N PHE A 120 -11.03 -12.62 0.97
CA PHE A 120 -9.72 -12.12 0.49
C PHE A 120 -8.77 -13.26 0.08
N GLN A 121 -9.18 -14.52 0.25
CA GLN A 121 -8.51 -15.66 -0.37
C GLN A 121 -8.82 -15.69 -1.87
N GLU A 122 -7.85 -16.11 -2.70
CA GLU A 122 -8.09 -16.27 -4.13
C GLU A 122 -9.33 -17.16 -4.35
N PRO A 123 -10.31 -16.74 -5.18
CA PRO A 123 -11.41 -17.61 -5.53
C PRO A 123 -10.85 -18.86 -6.22
N ALA A 124 -11.37 -20.03 -5.83
CA ALA A 124 -11.08 -21.28 -6.53
C ALA A 124 -11.32 -21.07 -8.03
N ARG A 125 -10.26 -21.28 -8.82
CA ARG A 125 -10.24 -21.11 -10.27
C ARG A 125 -11.46 -21.81 -10.88
N THR A 126 -12.49 -21.06 -11.28
CA THR A 126 -13.69 -21.62 -11.89
C THR A 126 -13.29 -22.17 -13.26
N GLU A 127 -13.25 -23.49 -13.42
CA GLU A 127 -13.07 -24.11 -14.73
C GLU A 127 -14.20 -23.64 -15.65
N GLU A 128 -13.86 -22.89 -16.70
CA GLU A 128 -14.80 -22.53 -17.75
C GLU A 128 -15.33 -23.80 -18.41
N VAL A 129 -16.59 -24.15 -18.11
CA VAL A 129 -17.30 -25.20 -18.84
C VAL A 129 -17.51 -24.71 -20.27
N SER A 130 -16.59 -25.12 -21.15
CA SER A 130 -16.68 -24.99 -22.62
C SER A 130 -18.00 -25.60 -23.10
N LYS A 131 -19.02 -24.74 -23.28
CA LYS A 131 -20.24 -25.12 -24.01
C LYS A 131 -19.89 -25.22 -25.48
N ARG A 132 -19.50 -26.42 -25.91
CA ARG A 132 -19.53 -26.81 -27.32
C ARG A 132 -20.95 -26.64 -27.87
N ARG A 133 -21.09 -25.82 -28.92
CA ARG A 133 -22.12 -25.94 -29.94
C ARG A 133 -21.45 -25.84 -31.29
#